data_AF-A0A382YXY8-F1
#
_entry.id   AF-A0A382YXY8-F1
#
_cell.length_a   1.000
_cell.length_b   1.000
_cell.length_c   1.000
_cell.angle_alpha   90.00
_cell.angle_beta   90.00
_cell.angle_gamma   90.00
#
_symmetry.space_group_name_H-M   'P 1'
#
loop_
_entity.id
_entity.type
_entity.pdbx_description
1 polymer ?
#
loop_
_entity_poly.entity_id
_entity_poly.type
_entity_poly.pdbx_seq_one_letter_code
_entity_poly.pdbx_strand_id
1 'polypeptide(L)'
;MTPETIVNLQKHPIEDLNYKKNCKAKLDLNGALVMEKFLTHESLDYLQYESRELRNLVYFCQQNHNAYLLEPDPDLPAGHIRNLDQTSDKGCVTHD
;
A
#
# COMPACT_ATOMS: atom_id res chain seq x y z
N MET A 1 4.44 -7.66 19.92
CA MET A 1 5.35 -6.98 18.99
C MET A 1 5.35 -5.50 19.38
N THR A 2 6.51 -4.88 19.58
CA THR A 2 6.58 -3.46 19.96
C THR A 2 7.11 -2.63 18.79
N PRO A 3 6.86 -1.31 18.73
CA PRO A 3 7.32 -0.48 17.62
C PRO A 3 8.84 -0.56 17.40
N GLU A 4 9.62 -0.75 18.47
CA GLU A 4 11.08 -0.83 18.44
C GLU A 4 11.60 -2.09 17.72
N THR A 5 10.81 -3.17 17.68
CA THR A 5 11.18 -4.39 16.95
C THR A 5 10.80 -4.31 15.46
N ILE A 6 9.88 -3.41 15.10
CA ILE A 6 9.28 -3.32 13.76
C ILE A 6 9.92 -2.21 12.92
N VAL A 7 10.10 -1.04 13.53
CA VAL A 7 10.52 0.17 12.86
C VAL A 7 12.03 0.36 13.01
N ASN A 8 12.68 0.80 11.94
CA ASN A 8 14.07 1.24 11.97
C ASN A 8 14.18 2.59 12.69
N LEU A 9 14.11 2.57 14.02
CA LEU A 9 14.15 3.78 14.86
C LEU A 9 15.49 4.54 14.80
N GLN A 10 16.56 3.85 14.40
CA GLN A 10 17.87 4.48 14.15
C GLN A 10 17.79 5.46 12.97
N LYS A 11 17.11 5.06 11.87
CA LYS A 11 16.93 5.92 10.69
C LYS A 11 15.72 6.85 10.83
N HIS A 12 14.69 6.39 11.52
CA HIS A 12 13.42 7.08 11.70
C HIS A 12 13.10 7.16 13.19
N PRO A 13 13.69 8.12 13.93
CA PRO A 13 13.41 8.31 15.35
C PRO A 13 12.02 8.92 15.50
N ILE A 14 10.98 8.10 15.30
CA ILE A 14 9.59 8.54 15.20
C ILE A 14 9.06 9.12 16.50
N GLU A 15 9.78 9.02 17.62
CA GLU A 15 9.44 9.70 18.87
C GLU A 15 10.10 11.07 19.03
N ASP A 16 11.13 11.38 18.26
CA ASP A 16 11.80 12.67 18.30
C ASP A 16 10.91 13.77 17.70
N LEU A 17 10.73 14.86 18.46
CA LEU A 17 9.86 15.97 18.06
C LEU A 17 10.40 16.73 16.85
N ASN A 18 11.71 16.86 16.69
CA ASN A 18 12.30 17.58 15.56
C ASN A 18 12.16 16.76 14.27
N TYR A 19 12.34 15.45 14.36
CA TYR A 19 12.08 14.51 13.29
C TYR A 19 10.62 14.58 12.84
N LYS A 20 9.65 14.52 13.77
CA LYS A 20 8.22 14.70 13.47
C LYS A 20 7.95 16.01 12.72
N LYS A 21 8.52 17.13 13.18
CA LYS A 21 8.38 18.44 12.52
C LYS A 21 8.98 18.46 11.11
N ASN A 22 10.15 17.86 10.92
CA ASN A 22 10.79 17.77 9.61
C ASN A 22 9.97 16.93 8.63
N CYS A 23 9.47 15.78 9.06
CA CYS A 23 8.57 14.92 8.29
C CYS A 23 7.30 15.67 7.88
N LYS A 24 6.68 16.40 8.82
CA LYS A 24 5.52 17.25 8.52
C LYS A 24 5.85 18.32 7.49
N ALA A 25 6.95 19.05 7.65
CA ALA A 25 7.33 20.09 6.69
C ALA A 25 7.55 19.54 5.27
N LYS A 26 8.17 18.36 5.14
CA LYS A 26 8.32 17.66 3.86
C LYS A 26 6.98 17.24 3.26
N LEU A 27 6.09 16.71 4.08
CA LEU A 27 4.74 16.32 3.65
C LEU A 27 3.94 17.53 3.18
N ASP A 28 3.96 18.62 3.94
CA ASP A 28 3.26 19.87 3.60
C ASP A 28 3.79 20.48 2.30
N LEU A 29 5.11 20.40 2.05
CA LEU A 29 5.74 20.92 0.84
C LEU A 29 5.48 20.05 -0.40
N ASN A 30 5.61 18.73 -0.25
CA ASN A 30 5.63 17.80 -1.39
C ASN A 30 4.28 17.11 -1.63
N GLY A 31 3.32 17.23 -0.71
CA GLY A 31 2.06 16.48 -0.71
C GLY A 31 2.19 15.00 -0.33
N ALA A 32 3.42 14.48 -0.24
CA ALA A 32 3.71 13.11 0.15
C ALA A 32 5.04 13.02 0.93
N LEU A 33 5.18 11.97 1.75
CA LEU A 33 6.40 11.66 2.49
C LEU A 33 6.81 10.20 2.20
N VAL A 34 8.04 10.01 1.72
CA VAL A 34 8.62 8.68 1.54
C VAL A 34 9.59 8.40 2.69
N MET A 35 9.36 7.31 3.42
CA MET A 35 10.21 6.84 4.51
C MET A 35 10.95 5.57 4.05
N GLU A 36 12.07 5.76 3.37
CA GLU A 36 12.83 4.63 2.84
C GLU A 36 13.42 3.75 3.95
N LYS A 37 13.28 2.42 3.84
CA LYS A 37 13.78 1.47 4.84
C LYS A 37 13.18 1.71 6.23
N PHE A 38 11.88 2.03 6.24
CA PHE A 38 11.13 2.29 7.47
C PHE A 38 11.04 1.06 8.37
N LEU A 39 10.77 -0.11 7.80
CA LEU A 39 10.76 -1.37 8.52
C LEU A 39 12.19 -1.88 8.73
N THR A 40 12.41 -2.58 9.84
CA THR A 40 13.62 -3.39 10.02
C THR A 40 13.64 -4.53 9.01
N HIS A 41 14.83 -5.02 8.67
CA HIS A 41 14.98 -6.12 7.73
C HIS A 41 14.26 -7.39 8.23
N GLU A 42 14.43 -7.70 9.52
CA GLU A 42 13.77 -8.84 10.18
C GLU A 42 12.24 -8.76 10.09
N SER A 43 11.66 -7.58 10.32
CA SER A 43 10.21 -7.41 10.20
C SER A 43 9.72 -7.54 8.76
N LEU A 44 10.49 -7.04 7.81
CA LEU A 44 10.18 -7.20 6.39
C LEU A 44 10.25 -8.67 5.97
N ASP A 45 11.22 -9.43 6.47
CA ASP A 45 11.35 -10.86 6.20
C ASP A 45 10.22 -11.67 6.83
N TYR A 46 9.85 -11.34 8.08
CA TYR A 46 8.72 -11.96 8.77
C TYR A 46 7.40 -11.72 8.04
N LEU A 47 7.09 -10.47 7.64
CA LEU A 47 5.89 -10.14 6.88
C LEU A 47 5.80 -10.91 5.57
N GLN A 48 6.93 -11.04 4.86
CA GLN A 48 6.99 -11.81 3.63
C GLN A 48 6.81 -13.31 3.86
N TYR A 49 7.38 -13.84 4.95
CA TYR A 49 7.21 -15.23 5.35
C TYR A 49 5.75 -15.52 5.66
N GLU A 50 5.15 -14.76 6.58
CA GLU A 50 3.73 -14.87 6.95
C GLU A 50 2.81 -14.79 5.72
N SER A 51 3.05 -13.81 4.83
CA SER A 51 2.27 -13.64 3.59
C SER A 51 2.36 -14.86 2.65
N ARG A 52 3.50 -15.56 2.61
CA ARG A 52 3.66 -16.78 1.82
C ARG A 52 2.94 -17.96 2.44
N GLU A 53 3.01 -18.10 3.76
CA GLU A 53 2.35 -19.19 4.49
C GLU A 53 0.83 -19.07 4.39
N LEU A 54 0.29 -17.85 4.36
CA LEU A 54 -1.16 -17.61 4.21
C LEU A 54 -1.65 -17.72 2.76
N ARG A 55 -0.76 -17.85 1.78
CA ARG A 55 -1.12 -17.77 0.35
C ARG A 55 -2.12 -18.83 -0.07
N ASN A 56 -2.05 -20.02 0.51
CA ASN A 56 -2.99 -21.11 0.25
C ASN A 56 -4.42 -20.85 0.78
N LEU A 57 -4.57 -19.87 1.69
CA LEU A 57 -5.86 -19.42 2.23
C LEU A 57 -6.41 -18.20 1.48
N VAL A 58 -5.65 -17.63 0.54
CA VAL A 58 -6.06 -16.44 -0.20
C VAL A 58 -7.11 -16.80 -1.25
N TYR A 59 -8.25 -16.13 -1.19
CA TYR A 59 -9.18 -16.10 -2.30
C TYR A 59 -8.78 -14.98 -3.27
N PHE A 60 -8.47 -15.34 -4.52
CA PHE A 60 -8.09 -14.40 -5.57
C PHE A 60 -9.27 -14.09 -6.49
N CYS A 61 -9.57 -12.81 -6.67
CA CYS A 61 -10.52 -12.31 -7.66
C CYS A 61 -9.82 -11.43 -8.68
N GLN A 62 -10.09 -11.71 -9.95
CA GLN A 62 -9.77 -10.81 -11.04
C GLN A 62 -11.02 -10.01 -11.41
N GLN A 63 -10.91 -8.68 -11.42
CA GLN A 63 -11.99 -7.78 -11.79
C GLN A 63 -11.53 -6.84 -12.90
N ASN A 64 -12.33 -6.74 -13.95
CA ASN A 64 -12.16 -5.73 -14.98
C ASN A 64 -13.10 -4.55 -14.68
N HIS A 65 -12.57 -3.34 -14.68
CA HIS A 65 -13.30 -2.12 -14.37
C HIS A 65 -12.59 -0.91 -14.99
N ASN A 66 -13.34 0.17 -15.30
CA ASN A 66 -12.70 1.45 -15.58
C ASN A 66 -12.32 2.19 -14.29
N ALA A 67 -11.54 3.27 -14.44
CA ALA A 67 -11.05 4.09 -13.32
C ALA A 67 -12.15 4.66 -12.41
N TYR A 68 -13.40 4.66 -12.85
CA TYR A 68 -14.55 5.19 -12.11
C TYR A 68 -15.44 4.11 -11.50
N LEU A 69 -15.16 2.82 -11.73
CA LEU A 69 -15.97 1.69 -11.26
C LEU A 69 -17.44 1.76 -11.71
N LEU A 70 -17.69 2.28 -12.92
CA LEU A 70 -19.02 2.41 -13.50
C LEU A 70 -19.15 1.57 -14.76
N GLU A 71 -20.36 1.38 -15.27
CA GLU A 71 -20.56 0.82 -16.61
C GLU A 71 -19.92 1.74 -17.69
N PRO A 72 -19.42 1.18 -18.80
CA PRO A 72 -18.91 1.97 -19.92
C PRO A 72 -19.99 2.89 -20.51
N ASP A 73 -19.57 4.09 -20.91
CA ASP A 73 -20.42 5.07 -21.58
C ASP A 73 -20.46 4.79 -23.09
N PRO A 74 -21.61 4.42 -23.69
CA PRO A 74 -21.69 4.08 -25.11
C PRO A 74 -21.37 5.25 -26.04
N ASP A 75 -21.42 6.50 -25.56
CA ASP A 75 -21.14 7.68 -26.36
C ASP A 75 -19.63 8.00 -26.45
N LEU A 76 -18.79 7.27 -25.71
CA LEU A 76 -17.34 7.48 -25.66
C LEU A 76 -16.56 6.30 -26.26
N PRO A 77 -15.41 6.56 -26.92
CA PRO A 77 -14.58 5.50 -27.46
C PRO A 77 -13.95 4.66 -26.35
N ALA A 78 -13.66 3.38 -26.64
CA ALA A 78 -13.08 2.44 -25.66
C ALA A 78 -11.74 2.92 -25.04
N GLY A 79 -10.95 3.69 -25.80
CA GLY A 79 -9.69 4.26 -25.30
C GLY A 79 -9.84 5.48 -24.38
N HIS A 80 -11.06 5.99 -24.18
CA HIS A 80 -11.31 7.10 -23.26
C HIS A 80 -11.21 6.63 -21.81
N ILE A 81 -10.69 7.45 -20.89
CA ILE A 81 -10.48 7.06 -19.47
C ILE A 81 -11.77 6.57 -18.78
N ARG A 82 -12.93 7.04 -19.23
CA ARG A 82 -14.26 6.61 -18.75
C ARG A 82 -14.61 5.16 -19.10
N ASN A 83 -14.02 4.62 -20.16
CA ASN A 83 -14.29 3.29 -20.73
C ASN A 83 -13.05 2.39 -20.79
N LEU A 84 -11.87 2.94 -20.45
CA LEU A 84 -10.63 2.20 -20.47
C LEU A 84 -10.64 1.16 -19.35
N ASP A 85 -10.70 -0.09 -19.76
CA ASP A 85 -10.66 -1.25 -18.89
C ASP A 85 -9.32 -1.40 -18.18
N GLN A 86 -9.40 -1.67 -16.89
CA GLN A 86 -8.28 -1.96 -16.00
C GLN A 86 -8.55 -3.28 -15.28
N THR A 87 -7.61 -4.19 -15.43
CA THR A 87 -7.61 -5.44 -14.70
C THR A 87 -6.97 -5.22 -13.35
N SER A 88 -7.71 -5.46 -12.27
CA SER A 88 -7.14 -5.62 -10.93
C SER A 88 -7.27 -7.04 -10.45
N ASP A 89 -6.20 -7.55 -9.85
CA ASP A 89 -6.19 -8.78 -9.08
C ASP A 89 -6.20 -8.43 -7.59
N LYS A 90 -7.18 -8.93 -6.86
CA LYS A 90 -7.31 -8.74 -5.41
C LYS A 90 -7.25 -10.11 -4.73
N GLY A 91 -6.35 -10.25 -3.76
CA GLY A 91 -6.29 -11.41 -2.87
C GLY A 91 -6.81 -11.02 -1.49
N CYS A 92 -7.73 -11.80 -0.92
CA CYS A 92 -8.23 -11.62 0.43
C CYS A 92 -7.98 -12.89 1.27
N VAL A 93 -7.43 -12.72 2.48
CA VAL A 93 -7.43 -13.76 3.52
C VAL A 93 -8.52 -13.36 4.52
N THR A 94 -9.56 -14.18 4.64
CA THR A 94 -10.63 -13.95 5.61
C THR A 94 -10.19 -14.39 7.00
N HIS A 95 -10.43 -13.55 8.00
CA HIS A 95 -10.31 -13.89 9.42
C HIS A 95 -11.73 -13.94 10.02
N ASP A 96 -11.93 -14.74 11.06
CA ASP A 96 -13.20 -14.93 11.78
C ASP A 96 -13.57 -13.75 12.70
#